data_AF-A0A7Z9Q5S4-F1
#
_entry.id   AF-A0A7Z9Q5S4-F1
#
_cell.length_a   1.000
_cell.length_b   1.000
_cell.length_c   1.000
_cell.angle_alpha   90.00
_cell.angle_beta   90.00
_cell.angle_gamma   90.00
#
_symmetry.space_group_name_H-M   'P 1'
#
loop_
_entity.id
_entity.type
_entity.pdbx_description
1 polymer ?
#
loop_
_entity_poly.entity_id
_entity_poly.type
_entity_poly.pdbx_seq_one_letter_code
_entity_poly.pdbx_strand_id
1 'polypeptide(L)'
;MYPALIGICYYKGFTRQGVVTGLVVGLIAVTLTDKTSAWFGVPWGAYPLTIHSAGWGILFNLATTILVSRFTKDDENTVKTKEKRHQFLQAVSAMNSERRKKLPLAWILTLIWFLVGFGPFASIGNSLFSDPNTPALWVPFHMPSLWVWQLVFLAYGIFVMWFLAFHMGLSEPIDPQRIEDARSEMK
;
A
#
# COMPACT_ATOMS: atom_id res chain seq x y z
N MET A 1 8.31 6.27 3.78
CA MET A 1 7.28 7.27 3.39
C MET A 1 5.86 6.86 3.78
N TYR A 2 5.47 5.58 3.66
CA TYR A 2 4.11 5.12 4.00
C TYR A 2 3.60 5.52 5.39
N PRO A 3 4.36 5.40 6.51
CA PRO A 3 3.81 5.75 7.82
C PRO A 3 3.49 7.25 7.95
N ALA A 4 4.21 8.12 7.25
CA ALA A 4 3.90 9.55 7.22
C ALA A 4 2.55 9.82 6.53
N LEU A 5 2.30 9.19 5.38
CA LEU A 5 1.02 9.32 4.65
C LEU A 5 -0.14 8.75 5.45
N ILE A 6 0.05 7.57 6.06
CA ILE A 6 -0.94 6.98 6.97
C ILE A 6 -1.22 7.92 8.14
N GLY A 7 -0.17 8.50 8.73
CA GLY A 7 -0.26 9.45 9.83
C GLY A 7 -1.08 10.71 9.51
N ILE A 8 -0.95 11.21 8.29
CA ILE A 8 -1.64 12.41 7.83
C ILE A 8 -3.08 12.11 7.42
N CYS A 9 -3.30 11.04 6.65
CA CYS A 9 -4.59 10.82 5.98
C CYS A 9 -5.55 9.89 6.72
N TYR A 10 -5.05 8.96 7.54
CA TYR A 10 -5.88 7.84 8.04
C TYR A 10 -5.75 7.57 9.54
N TYR A 11 -4.60 7.86 10.15
CA TYR A 11 -4.34 7.54 11.56
C TYR A 11 -3.56 8.62 12.31
N LYS A 12 -4.25 9.40 13.15
CA LYS A 12 -3.66 10.50 13.92
C LYS A 12 -2.69 10.10 15.05
N GLY A 13 -2.61 8.82 15.41
CA GLY A 13 -1.83 8.34 16.55
C GLY A 13 -0.32 8.28 16.34
N PHE A 14 0.17 8.45 15.10
CA PHE A 14 1.60 8.50 14.84
C PHE A 14 2.21 9.83 15.27
N THR A 15 3.32 9.76 15.99
CA THR A 15 4.07 10.92 16.48
C THR A 15 5.16 11.34 15.50
N ARG A 16 5.65 12.59 15.61
CA ARG A 16 6.77 13.05 14.77
C ARG A 16 8.01 12.19 15.00
N GLN A 17 8.32 11.91 16.26
CA GLN A 17 9.47 11.07 16.63
C GLN A 17 9.32 9.66 16.07
N GLY A 18 8.16 9.04 16.21
CA GLY A 18 7.92 7.70 15.67
C GLY A 18 8.10 7.61 14.16
N VAL A 19 7.55 8.57 13.41
CA VAL A 19 7.66 8.59 11.94
C VAL A 19 9.11 8.81 11.49
N VAL A 20 9.86 9.70 12.15
CA VAL A 20 11.27 9.97 11.80
C VAL A 20 12.14 8.76 12.14
N THR A 21 12.01 8.20 13.34
CA THR A 21 12.78 7.01 13.73
C THR A 21 12.44 5.82 12.85
N GLY A 22 11.16 5.63 12.52
CA GLY A 22 10.74 4.60 11.57
C GLY A 22 11.34 4.80 10.17
N LEU A 23 11.41 6.03 9.67
CA LEU A 23 12.08 6.32 8.41
C LEU A 23 13.57 5.91 8.45
N VAL A 24 14.29 6.30 9.50
CA VAL A 24 15.71 5.96 9.67
C VAL A 24 15.91 4.44 9.74
N VAL A 25 15.17 3.76 10.61
CA VAL A 25 15.27 2.30 10.76
C VAL A 25 14.87 1.59 9.47
N GLY A 26 13.86 2.09 8.76
CA GLY A 26 13.47 1.58 7.45
C GLY A 26 14.59 1.69 6.41
N LEU A 27 15.28 2.83 6.35
CA LEU A 27 16.43 3.01 5.44
C LEU A 27 17.57 2.06 5.79
N ILE A 28 17.90 1.91 7.08
CA ILE A 28 18.90 0.94 7.54
C ILE A 28 18.49 -0.48 7.11
N ALA A 29 17.23 -0.86 7.31
CA ALA A 29 16.74 -2.17 6.90
C ALA A 29 16.89 -2.40 5.39
N VAL A 30 16.54 -1.42 4.54
CA VAL A 30 16.77 -1.52 3.08
C VAL A 30 18.26 -1.73 2.79
N THR A 31 19.14 -0.92 3.38
CA THR A 31 20.59 -1.03 3.16
C THR A 31 21.17 -2.37 3.64
N LEU A 32 20.65 -2.94 4.72
CA LEU A 32 21.12 -4.23 5.24
C LEU A 32 20.47 -5.44 4.56
N THR A 33 19.44 -5.25 3.75
CA THR A 33 18.72 -6.34 3.06
C THR A 33 18.83 -6.28 1.53
N ASP A 34 19.39 -5.20 0.98
CA ASP A 34 19.71 -5.11 -0.44
C ASP A 34 21.10 -5.70 -0.76
N LYS A 35 21.62 -5.49 -1.98
CA LYS A 35 22.96 -5.98 -2.39
C LYS A 35 24.09 -5.37 -1.56
N THR A 36 23.85 -4.22 -0.94
CA THR A 36 24.77 -3.57 0.01
C THR A 36 24.98 -4.37 1.29
N SER A 37 24.14 -5.36 1.61
CA SER A 37 24.38 -6.33 2.68
C SER A 37 25.78 -6.96 2.61
N ALA A 38 26.29 -7.22 1.40
CA ALA A 38 27.62 -7.76 1.18
C ALA A 38 28.73 -6.83 1.72
N TRP A 39 28.52 -5.51 1.72
CA TRP A 39 29.48 -4.53 2.23
C TRP A 39 29.61 -4.59 3.76
N PHE A 40 28.56 -5.05 4.45
CA PHE A 40 28.50 -5.13 5.90
C PHE A 40 28.76 -6.56 6.44
N GLY A 41 28.95 -7.55 5.57
CA GLY A 41 29.23 -8.93 5.97
C GLY A 41 28.12 -9.58 6.80
N VAL A 42 26.86 -9.16 6.61
CA VAL A 42 25.73 -9.68 7.41
C VAL A 42 25.39 -11.13 7.02
N PRO A 43 24.99 -11.98 7.97
CA PRO A 43 24.88 -13.43 7.77
C PRO A 43 23.72 -13.86 6.85
N TRP A 44 22.77 -12.96 6.58
CA TRP A 44 21.58 -13.26 5.77
C TRP A 44 21.70 -12.86 4.30
N GLY A 45 22.77 -12.15 3.89
CA GLY A 45 22.99 -11.75 2.50
C GLY A 45 21.91 -10.81 1.92
N ALA A 46 21.82 -10.77 0.59
CA ALA A 46 20.86 -9.93 -0.12
C ALA A 46 19.49 -10.63 -0.25
N TYR A 47 18.42 -9.85 -0.13
CA TYR A 47 17.02 -10.28 -0.23
C TYR A 47 16.68 -11.48 0.66
N PRO A 48 16.83 -11.35 1.99
CA PRO A 48 16.53 -12.45 2.89
C PRO A 48 15.07 -12.89 2.72
N LEU A 49 14.87 -14.21 2.80
CA LEU A 49 13.57 -14.87 2.53
C LEU A 49 13.01 -14.59 1.13
N THR A 50 13.86 -14.24 0.15
CA THR A 50 13.46 -13.84 -1.21
C THR A 50 12.54 -12.61 -1.26
N ILE A 51 12.47 -11.85 -0.17
CA ILE A 51 11.69 -10.61 -0.09
C ILE A 51 12.58 -9.46 -0.55
N HIS A 52 12.08 -8.68 -1.50
CA HIS A 52 12.77 -7.49 -1.99
C HIS A 52 13.07 -6.50 -0.85
N SER A 53 14.21 -5.82 -0.91
CA SER A 53 14.72 -4.95 0.16
C SER A 53 13.72 -3.85 0.56
N ALA A 54 12.96 -3.31 -0.40
CA ALA A 54 11.88 -2.36 -0.11
C ALA A 54 10.81 -2.93 0.83
N GLY A 55 10.49 -4.23 0.74
CA GLY A 55 9.54 -4.89 1.63
C GLY A 55 9.99 -4.88 3.08
N TRP A 56 11.27 -5.20 3.32
CA TRP A 56 11.89 -5.10 4.64
C TRP A 56 11.91 -3.66 5.16
N GLY A 57 12.26 -2.71 4.29
CA GLY A 57 12.21 -1.28 4.60
C GLY A 57 10.83 -0.82 5.07
N ILE A 58 9.77 -1.22 4.38
CA ILE A 58 8.37 -0.90 4.74
C ILE A 58 8.02 -1.52 6.09
N LEU A 59 8.32 -2.81 6.27
CA LEU A 59 8.00 -3.56 7.49
C LEU A 59 8.64 -2.91 8.73
N PHE A 60 9.96 -2.71 8.71
CA PHE A 60 10.69 -2.14 9.84
C PHE A 60 10.34 -0.67 10.08
N ASN A 61 10.07 0.10 9.01
CA ASN A 61 9.61 1.49 9.13
C ASN A 61 8.28 1.57 9.88
N LEU A 62 7.29 0.78 9.44
CA LEU A 62 5.97 0.78 10.05
C LEU A 62 6.00 0.23 11.49
N ALA A 63 6.67 -0.90 11.71
CA ALA A 63 6.80 -1.51 13.05
C ALA A 63 7.44 -0.54 14.05
N THR A 64 8.55 0.11 13.66
CA THR A 64 9.24 1.11 14.50
C THR A 64 8.35 2.33 14.73
N THR A 65 7.67 2.82 13.69
CA THR A 65 6.76 3.98 13.83
C THR A 65 5.66 3.68 14.84
N ILE A 66 5.03 2.50 14.77
CA ILE A 66 3.99 2.08 15.71
C ILE A 66 4.56 1.97 17.13
N LEU A 67 5.70 1.31 17.28
CA LEU A 67 6.32 1.08 18.59
C LEU A 67 6.71 2.40 19.27
N VAL A 68 7.50 3.23 18.58
CA VAL A 68 7.99 4.51 19.12
C VAL A 68 6.81 5.44 19.40
N SER A 69 5.83 5.54 18.49
CA SER A 69 4.65 6.39 18.71
C SER A 69 3.78 5.97 19.90
N ARG A 70 3.87 4.72 20.36
CA ARG A 70 3.22 4.31 21.61
C ARG A 70 3.92 4.83 22.87
N PHE A 71 5.23 5.05 22.80
CA PHE A 71 6.03 5.48 23.94
C PHE A 71 6.35 6.99 23.93
N THR A 72 6.21 7.65 22.79
CA THR A 72 6.42 9.09 22.65
C THR A 72 5.09 9.83 22.54
N LYS A 73 5.06 11.10 22.93
CA LYS A 73 3.90 11.98 22.75
C LYS A 73 4.33 13.25 22.02
N ASP A 74 3.49 13.71 21.10
CA ASP A 74 3.65 15.04 20.52
C ASP A 74 3.13 16.12 21.48
N ASP A 75 3.54 17.36 21.27
CA ASP A 75 3.05 18.51 22.02
C ASP A 75 1.54 18.72 21.81
N GLU A 76 0.88 19.34 22.80
CA GLU A 76 -0.57 19.55 22.76
C GLU A 76 -1.05 20.33 21.53
N ASN A 77 -0.26 21.29 21.05
CA ASN A 77 -0.62 22.11 19.89
C ASN A 77 -0.58 21.29 18.60
N THR A 78 0.42 20.42 18.45
CA THR A 78 0.53 19.45 17.34
C THR A 78 -0.62 18.46 17.38
N VAL A 79 -0.97 17.94 18.55
CA VAL A 79 -2.11 17.03 18.71
C VAL A 79 -3.42 17.71 18.29
N LYS A 80 -3.68 18.93 18.76
CA LYS A 80 -4.86 19.73 18.37
C LYS A 80 -4.89 20.00 16.86
N THR A 81 -3.75 20.31 16.26
CA THR A 81 -3.64 20.55 14.82
C THR A 81 -3.91 19.30 14.00
N LYS A 82 -3.38 18.14 14.43
CA LYS A 82 -3.68 16.84 13.81
C LYS A 82 -5.16 16.52 13.90
N GLU A 83 -5.77 16.72 15.07
CA GLU A 83 -7.20 16.48 15.27
C GLU A 83 -8.04 17.31 14.30
N LYS A 84 -7.81 18.62 14.24
CA LYS A 84 -8.52 19.52 13.30
C LYS A 84 -8.32 19.09 11.85
N ARG A 85 -7.11 18.70 11.45
CA ARG A 85 -6.86 18.21 10.07
C ARG A 85 -7.62 16.92 9.76
N HIS A 86 -7.62 15.96 10.69
CA HIS A 86 -8.32 14.68 10.51
C HIS A 86 -9.84 14.86 10.46
N GLN A 87 -10.39 15.70 11.34
CA GLN A 87 -11.81 16.07 11.32
C GLN A 87 -12.20 16.76 10.00
N PHE A 88 -11.37 17.69 9.53
CA PHE A 88 -11.59 18.37 8.26
C PHE A 88 -11.58 17.37 7.08
N LEU A 89 -10.55 16.52 6.99
CA LEU A 89 -10.45 15.49 5.95
C LEU A 89 -11.67 14.56 6.00
N GLN A 90 -12.09 14.13 7.19
CA GLN A 90 -13.26 13.29 7.34
C GLN A 90 -14.54 13.98 6.87
N ALA A 91 -14.75 15.26 7.19
CA ALA A 91 -15.93 16.00 6.76
C ALA A 91 -16.04 16.10 5.22
N VAL A 92 -14.92 16.40 4.56
CA VAL A 92 -14.90 16.64 3.10
C VAL A 92 -14.80 15.34 2.28
N SER A 93 -14.14 14.30 2.79
CA SER A 93 -13.85 13.07 2.04
C SER A 93 -14.64 11.85 2.51
N ALA A 94 -15.58 12.00 3.44
CA ALA A 94 -16.40 10.88 3.89
C ALA A 94 -17.21 10.27 2.72
N MET A 95 -17.08 8.96 2.56
CA MET A 95 -17.87 8.17 1.61
C MET A 95 -19.33 8.06 2.06
N ASN A 96 -20.25 8.07 1.09
CA ASN A 96 -21.66 7.80 1.32
C ASN A 96 -21.88 6.36 1.87
N SER A 97 -22.97 6.18 2.61
CA SER A 97 -23.31 4.91 3.27
C SER A 97 -23.38 3.72 2.30
N GLU A 98 -23.87 3.95 1.07
CA GLU A 98 -23.95 2.92 0.04
C GLU A 98 -22.58 2.42 -0.43
N ARG A 99 -21.64 3.33 -0.68
CA ARG A 99 -20.27 2.99 -1.09
C ARG A 99 -19.52 2.28 0.02
N ARG A 100 -19.74 2.69 1.28
CA ARG A 100 -19.14 2.05 2.45
C ARG A 100 -19.49 0.56 2.57
N LYS A 101 -20.69 0.14 2.14
CA LYS A 101 -21.08 -1.29 2.11
C LYS A 101 -20.24 -2.12 1.14
N LYS A 102 -19.65 -1.50 0.12
CA LYS A 102 -18.81 -2.15 -0.90
C LYS A 102 -17.33 -2.22 -0.52
N LEU A 103 -16.94 -1.69 0.65
CA LEU A 103 -15.56 -1.70 1.11
C LEU A 103 -14.96 -3.12 1.24
N PRO A 104 -15.68 -4.14 1.76
CA PRO A 104 -15.14 -5.50 1.81
C PRO A 104 -14.85 -6.05 0.40
N LEU A 105 -15.73 -5.77 -0.57
CA LEU A 105 -15.54 -6.16 -1.96
C LEU A 105 -14.30 -5.48 -2.56
N ALA A 106 -14.14 -4.17 -2.34
CA ALA A 106 -12.96 -3.42 -2.79
C ALA A 106 -11.65 -4.03 -2.26
N TRP A 107 -11.62 -4.41 -0.98
CA TRP A 107 -10.47 -5.08 -0.37
C TRP A 107 -10.23 -6.46 -0.98
N ILE A 108 -11.26 -7.29 -1.13
CA ILE A 108 -11.12 -8.64 -1.71
C ILE A 108 -10.56 -8.55 -3.14
N LEU A 109 -11.14 -7.71 -3.99
CA LEU A 109 -10.69 -7.53 -5.37
C LEU A 109 -9.22 -7.07 -5.42
N THR A 110 -8.85 -6.10 -4.59
CA THR A 110 -7.49 -5.58 -4.52
C THR A 110 -6.51 -6.63 -4.00
N LEU A 111 -6.87 -7.36 -2.94
CA LEU A 111 -6.00 -8.41 -2.38
C LEU A 111 -5.81 -9.57 -3.36
N ILE A 112 -6.85 -10.00 -4.06
CA ILE A 112 -6.72 -11.00 -5.13
C ILE A 112 -5.76 -10.50 -6.20
N TRP A 113 -5.90 -9.25 -6.63
CA TRP A 113 -5.03 -8.68 -7.64
C TRP A 113 -3.55 -8.70 -7.22
N PHE A 114 -3.25 -8.21 -6.01
CA PHE A 114 -1.87 -8.10 -5.53
C PHE A 114 -1.27 -9.44 -5.11
N LEU A 115 -2.03 -10.37 -4.53
CA LEU A 115 -1.51 -11.66 -4.07
C LEU A 115 -1.40 -12.68 -5.20
N VAL A 116 -2.37 -12.69 -6.12
CA VAL A 116 -2.49 -13.68 -7.20
C VAL A 116 -1.90 -13.18 -8.51
N GLY A 117 -2.09 -11.91 -8.85
CA GLY A 117 -1.51 -11.33 -10.05
C GLY A 117 0.00 -11.09 -9.94
N PHE A 118 0.42 -10.35 -8.92
CA PHE A 118 1.82 -9.91 -8.74
C PHE A 118 2.52 -10.52 -7.53
N GLY A 119 1.79 -11.24 -6.68
CA GLY A 119 2.28 -11.73 -5.40
C GLY A 119 2.85 -13.14 -5.49
N PRO A 120 3.03 -13.82 -4.34
CA PRO A 120 3.63 -15.15 -4.30
C PRO A 120 2.85 -16.20 -5.10
N PHE A 121 1.53 -16.00 -5.29
CA PHE A 121 0.70 -16.94 -6.04
C PHE A 121 0.75 -16.73 -7.56
N ALA A 122 1.48 -15.73 -8.05
CA ALA A 122 1.75 -15.58 -9.49
C ALA A 122 2.53 -16.78 -10.06
N SER A 123 3.18 -17.57 -9.20
CA SER A 123 3.85 -18.82 -9.56
C SER A 123 2.90 -19.86 -10.19
N ILE A 124 1.59 -19.81 -9.86
CA ILE A 124 0.56 -20.62 -10.51
C ILE A 124 0.52 -20.35 -12.02
N GLY A 125 0.74 -19.09 -12.41
CA GLY A 125 0.77 -18.66 -13.80
C GLY A 125 1.90 -19.30 -14.63
N ASN A 126 2.92 -19.89 -14.01
CA ASN A 126 4.02 -20.52 -14.74
C ASN A 126 3.59 -21.76 -15.54
N SER A 127 2.57 -22.49 -15.09
CA SER A 127 2.18 -23.77 -15.67
C SER A 127 0.69 -23.91 -15.95
N LEU A 128 -0.13 -22.91 -15.63
CA LEU A 128 -1.59 -23.02 -15.77
C LEU A 128 -2.07 -23.12 -17.23
N PHE A 129 -1.44 -22.38 -18.14
CA PHE A 129 -1.88 -22.31 -19.55
C PHE A 129 -1.06 -23.20 -20.47
N SER A 130 0.22 -23.39 -20.19
CA SER A 130 1.13 -24.22 -20.98
C SER A 130 2.36 -24.63 -20.15
N ASP A 131 3.01 -25.73 -20.55
CA ASP A 131 4.28 -26.14 -19.94
C ASP A 131 5.40 -25.19 -20.38
N PRO A 132 6.09 -24.51 -19.44
CA PRO A 132 7.15 -23.56 -19.75
C PRO A 132 8.37 -24.21 -20.42
N ASN A 133 8.55 -25.52 -20.30
CA ASN A 133 9.70 -26.24 -20.87
C ASN A 133 9.45 -26.75 -22.30
N THR A 134 8.23 -26.64 -22.82
CA THR A 134 7.88 -27.10 -24.18
C THR A 134 7.28 -25.97 -25.02
N PRO A 135 8.10 -25.03 -25.53
CA PRO A 135 7.62 -23.87 -26.31
C PRO A 135 6.78 -24.24 -27.54
N ALA A 136 7.02 -25.41 -28.15
CA ALA A 136 6.29 -25.91 -29.31
C ALA A 136 4.79 -26.12 -29.03
N LEU A 137 4.38 -26.25 -27.76
CA LEU A 137 3.00 -26.51 -27.34
C LEU A 137 2.28 -25.25 -26.83
N TRP A 138 2.85 -24.06 -26.97
CA TRP A 138 2.25 -22.80 -26.48
C TRP A 138 1.06 -22.29 -27.32
N VAL A 139 0.34 -23.18 -28.00
CA VAL A 139 -0.87 -22.85 -28.77
C VAL A 139 -2.04 -22.66 -27.78
N PRO A 140 -2.95 -21.68 -27.98
CA PRO A 140 -3.09 -20.77 -29.12
C PRO A 140 -2.37 -19.42 -28.98
N PHE A 141 -1.87 -19.09 -27.79
CA PHE A 141 -1.34 -17.74 -27.52
C PHE A 141 0.07 -17.51 -28.07
N HIS A 142 0.81 -18.58 -28.38
CA HIS A 142 2.20 -18.59 -28.87
C HIS A 142 3.17 -17.84 -27.96
N MET A 143 2.93 -17.92 -26.65
CA MET A 143 3.69 -17.18 -25.62
C MET A 143 3.75 -17.97 -24.31
N PRO A 144 4.75 -17.70 -23.44
CA PRO A 144 4.88 -18.42 -22.18
C PRO A 144 3.62 -18.26 -21.32
N SER A 145 3.23 -19.32 -20.61
CA SER A 145 2.08 -19.32 -19.69
C SER A 145 2.08 -18.11 -18.74
N LEU A 146 3.26 -17.74 -18.22
CA LEU A 146 3.39 -16.60 -17.31
C LEU A 146 2.99 -15.28 -17.97
N TRP A 147 3.27 -15.08 -19.26
CA TRP A 147 2.86 -13.86 -19.96
C TRP A 147 1.34 -13.80 -20.14
N VAL A 148 0.70 -14.94 -20.46
CA VAL A 148 -0.77 -15.01 -20.54
C VAL A 148 -1.38 -14.63 -19.20
N TRP A 149 -0.82 -15.17 -18.11
CA TRP A 149 -1.20 -14.81 -16.75
C TRP A 149 -1.06 -13.31 -16.46
N GLN A 150 0.08 -12.70 -16.81
CA GLN A 150 0.31 -11.26 -16.61
C GLN A 150 -0.69 -10.41 -17.39
N LEU A 151 -1.05 -10.78 -18.63
CA LEU A 151 -2.05 -10.05 -19.41
C LEU A 151 -3.46 -10.18 -18.82
N VAL A 152 -3.84 -11.37 -18.34
CA VAL A 152 -5.12 -11.59 -17.65
C VAL A 152 -5.20 -10.73 -16.38
N PHE A 153 -4.16 -10.73 -15.55
CA PHE A 153 -4.13 -9.93 -14.33
C PHE A 153 -3.90 -8.43 -14.56
N LEU A 154 -3.35 -8.04 -15.71
CA LEU A 154 -3.35 -6.66 -16.16
C LEU A 154 -4.78 -6.20 -16.48
N ALA A 155 -5.53 -6.97 -17.27
CA ALA A 155 -6.93 -6.66 -17.57
C ALA A 155 -7.79 -6.63 -16.29
N TYR A 156 -7.60 -7.59 -15.39
CA TYR A 156 -8.20 -7.59 -14.06
C TYR A 156 -7.82 -6.33 -13.27
N GLY A 157 -6.56 -5.93 -13.31
CA GLY A 157 -6.06 -4.73 -12.67
C GLY A 157 -6.70 -3.45 -13.17
N ILE A 158 -6.85 -3.31 -14.49
CA ILE A 158 -7.58 -2.19 -15.11
C ILE A 158 -9.02 -2.16 -14.59
N PHE A 159 -9.68 -3.31 -14.51
CA PHE A 159 -11.02 -3.41 -13.92
C PHE A 159 -11.04 -2.98 -12.45
N VAL A 160 -10.09 -3.44 -11.63
CA VAL A 160 -10.01 -3.05 -10.20
C VAL A 160 -9.76 -1.55 -10.08
N MET A 161 -8.88 -0.97 -10.88
CA MET A 161 -8.61 0.48 -10.89
C MET A 161 -9.86 1.27 -11.29
N TRP A 162 -10.58 0.84 -12.32
CA TRP A 162 -11.86 1.43 -12.70
C TRP A 162 -12.88 1.35 -11.56
N PHE A 163 -13.00 0.19 -10.92
CA PHE A 163 -13.91 -0.03 -9.80
C PHE A 163 -13.59 0.89 -8.61
N LEU A 164 -12.31 1.00 -8.25
CA LEU A 164 -11.87 1.86 -7.15
C LEU A 164 -12.02 3.36 -7.48
N ALA A 165 -11.65 3.78 -8.69
CA ALA A 165 -11.70 5.18 -9.08
C ALA A 165 -13.15 5.68 -9.22
N PHE A 166 -13.94 4.99 -10.05
CA PHE A 166 -15.27 5.47 -10.45
C PHE A 166 -16.40 4.87 -9.62
N HIS A 167 -16.36 3.57 -9.33
CA HIS A 167 -17.47 2.93 -8.61
C HIS A 167 -17.43 3.17 -7.09
N MET A 168 -16.22 3.19 -6.51
CA MET A 168 -15.99 3.59 -5.12
C MET A 168 -15.81 5.11 -4.97
N GLY A 169 -15.66 5.85 -6.07
CA GLY A 169 -15.56 7.30 -6.10
C GLY A 169 -14.26 7.85 -5.49
N LEU A 170 -13.17 7.08 -5.48
CA LEU A 170 -11.89 7.53 -4.94
C LEU A 170 -11.21 8.60 -5.83
N SER A 171 -11.64 8.76 -7.08
CA SER A 171 -11.17 9.82 -7.98
C SER A 171 -12.18 10.95 -8.18
N GLU A 172 -13.30 10.95 -7.44
CA GLU A 172 -14.28 12.02 -7.56
C GLU A 172 -13.75 13.32 -6.94
N PRO A 173 -13.90 14.47 -7.63
CA PRO A 173 -13.53 15.75 -7.05
C PRO A 173 -14.40 16.06 -5.85
N ILE A 174 -13.80 16.68 -4.84
CA ILE A 174 -14.52 17.13 -3.66
C ILE A 174 -15.38 18.34 -4.04
N ASP A 175 -16.65 18.29 -3.67
CA ASP A 175 -17.60 19.39 -3.87
C ASP A 175 -17.13 20.65 -3.10
N PRO A 176 -16.95 21.81 -3.78
CA PRO A 176 -16.59 23.06 -3.14
C PRO A 176 -17.52 23.45 -1.99
N GLN A 177 -18.83 23.16 -2.09
CA GLN A 177 -19.78 23.49 -1.04
C GLN A 177 -19.45 22.76 0.27
N ARG A 178 -19.10 21.46 0.19
CA ARG A 178 -18.69 20.67 1.36
C ARG A 178 -17.43 21.23 2.02
N ILE A 179 -16.56 21.86 1.26
CA ILE A 179 -15.35 22.51 1.78
C ILE A 179 -15.72 23.78 2.54
N GLU A 180 -16.64 24.58 2.00
CA GLU A 180 -17.13 25.81 2.65
C GLU A 180 -17.88 25.49 3.94
N ASP A 181 -18.78 24.51 3.91
CA ASP A 181 -19.55 24.06 5.06
C ASP A 181 -18.61 23.57 6.17
N ALA A 182 -17.67 22.67 5.84
CA ALA A 182 -16.68 22.18 6.80
C ALA A 182 -15.78 23.29 7.37
N ARG A 183 -15.44 24.32 6.58
CA ARG A 183 -14.69 25.49 7.08
C ARG A 183 -15.53 26.34 8.03
N SER A 184 -16.83 26.44 7.80
CA SER A 184 -17.74 27.21 8.65
C SER A 184 -17.96 26.56 10.02
N GLU A 185 -18.09 25.22 10.05
CA GLU A 185 -18.29 24.45 11.28
C GLU A 185 -17.04 24.37 12.18
N MET A 186 -15.85 24.58 11.60
CA MET A 186 -14.56 24.44 12.30
C MET A 186 -13.92 25.78 12.71
N LYS A 187 -14.56 26.91 12.40
CA LYS A 187 -14.18 28.24 12.91
C LYS A 187 -14.61 28.40 14.36
#